data_AF-A0A510KZK1-F1
#
_entry.id   AF-A0A510KZK1-F1
#
_cell.length_a   1.000
_cell.length_b   1.000
_cell.length_c   1.000
_cell.angle_alpha   90.00
_cell.angle_beta   90.00
_cell.angle_gamma   90.00
#
_symmetry.space_group_name_H-M   'P 1'
#
loop_
_entity.id
_entity.type
_entity.pdbx_description
1 polymer ?
#
loop_
_entity_poly.entity_id
_entity_poly.type
_entity_poly.pdbx_seq_one_letter_code
_entity_poly.pdbx_strand_id
1 'polypeptide(L)'
;MTENKKLESENVFLNTENFSQFILKYKNNFEKRKYFQLDKNFKITAKEPSFILELGYIYFSENEKNENIKQIINEQFLETFKEKDKKIERLSKVELPKLIDGFRRSIFNKESIYAVKLGNELLYRDKNKFFEILYNYSLISTDTNKLVKTFFAEKMIEKIEAENGSKFSEIRDKIDEIIKNIINYFTKSDSAFLNFENVENLIFFVENQADELYKKIYVENYDKIVEKYNIQNVKKIEFSKNYDFENLSGSKKILYKYI
;
A
#
# COMPACT_ATOMS: atom_id res chain seq x y z
N MET A 1 5.25 12.42 23.37
CA MET A 1 3.77 12.28 23.44
C MET A 1 3.03 13.57 23.06
N THR A 2 3.67 14.54 22.40
CA THR A 2 3.16 15.93 22.36
C THR A 2 2.75 16.46 20.98
N GLU A 3 3.10 15.80 19.87
CA GLU A 3 2.71 16.27 18.52
C GLU A 3 1.38 15.69 18.02
N ASN A 4 1.06 14.42 18.31
CA ASN A 4 -0.16 13.79 17.78
C ASN A 4 -1.46 14.40 18.31
N LYS A 5 -1.46 15.00 19.52
CA LYS A 5 -2.66 15.64 20.10
C LYS A 5 -3.10 16.92 19.38
N LYS A 6 -2.23 17.57 18.60
CA LYS A 6 -2.59 18.81 17.89
C LYS A 6 -3.44 18.57 16.64
N LEU A 7 -3.44 17.35 16.11
CA LEU A 7 -4.22 16.98 14.91
C LEU A 7 -5.72 16.79 15.18
N GLU A 8 -6.13 16.65 16.45
CA GLU A 8 -7.51 16.30 16.83
C GLU A 8 -8.56 17.40 16.57
N SER A 9 -8.17 18.60 16.12
CA SER A 9 -9.12 19.73 15.96
C SER A 9 -9.04 20.49 14.63
N GLU A 10 -8.07 20.22 13.77
CA GLU A 10 -7.95 20.88 12.46
C GLU A 10 -8.49 19.97 11.35
N ASN A 11 -9.33 20.51 10.46
CA ASN A 11 -9.76 19.80 9.26
C ASN A 11 -8.51 19.32 8.50
N VAL A 12 -8.36 17.99 8.36
CA VAL A 12 -7.18 17.36 7.77
C VAL A 12 -6.90 17.84 6.34
N PHE A 13 -7.95 18.21 5.61
CA PHE A 13 -7.84 18.75 4.26
C PHE A 13 -7.86 20.29 4.20
N LEU A 14 -7.74 20.97 5.35
CA LEU A 14 -7.61 22.42 5.38
C LEU A 14 -6.35 22.84 4.60
N ASN A 15 -6.50 23.79 3.68
CA ASN A 15 -5.43 24.32 2.83
C ASN A 15 -4.74 23.27 1.95
N THR A 16 -5.46 22.21 1.56
CA THR A 16 -4.99 21.24 0.55
C THR A 16 -6.02 21.14 -0.57
N GLU A 17 -5.62 21.51 -1.78
CA GLU A 17 -6.48 21.59 -2.97
C GLU A 17 -6.43 20.30 -3.80
N ASN A 18 -5.35 19.53 -3.71
CA ASN A 18 -5.15 18.30 -4.47
C ASN A 18 -4.37 17.25 -3.67
N PHE A 19 -4.30 16.04 -4.21
CA PHE A 19 -3.68 14.91 -3.55
C PHE A 19 -2.18 15.13 -3.31
N SER A 20 -1.50 15.76 -4.27
CA SER A 20 -0.09 16.10 -4.16
C SER A 20 0.22 17.03 -2.97
N GLN A 21 -0.60 18.06 -2.75
CA GLN A 21 -0.47 18.95 -1.58
C GLN A 21 -0.73 18.21 -0.27
N PHE A 22 -1.70 17.29 -0.25
CA PHE A 22 -1.98 16.45 0.92
C PHE A 22 -0.80 15.56 1.31
N ILE A 23 -0.16 14.89 0.34
CA ILE A 23 1.04 14.07 0.59
C ILE A 23 2.14 14.92 1.22
N LEU A 24 2.41 16.09 0.65
CA LEU A 24 3.46 16.98 1.15
C LEU A 24 3.16 17.53 2.55
N LYS A 25 1.91 17.90 2.83
CA LYS A 25 1.47 18.39 4.15
C LYS A 25 1.74 17.37 5.25
N TYR A 26 1.51 16.08 4.97
CA TYR A 26 1.63 14.99 5.95
C TYR A 26 2.86 14.09 5.71
N LYS A 27 3.86 14.58 4.99
CA LYS A 27 5.10 13.86 4.66
C LYS A 27 5.67 13.11 5.88
N ASN A 28 6.07 11.87 5.65
CA ASN A 28 6.61 10.93 6.62
C ASN A 28 5.63 10.51 7.76
N ASN A 29 4.32 10.79 7.69
CA ASN A 29 3.35 10.47 8.75
C ASN A 29 2.27 9.45 8.35
N PHE A 30 2.53 8.62 7.33
CA PHE A 30 1.55 7.68 6.78
C PHE A 30 1.67 6.25 7.32
N GLU A 31 2.68 5.95 8.13
CA GLU A 31 3.02 4.59 8.54
C GLU A 31 2.75 4.34 10.03
N LYS A 32 2.40 3.09 10.38
CA LYS A 32 2.35 2.62 11.78
C LYS A 32 3.73 2.11 12.19
N ARG A 33 4.08 2.24 13.47
CA ARG A 33 5.40 1.80 13.97
C ARG A 33 5.63 0.31 13.83
N LYS A 34 4.58 -0.48 14.05
CA LYS A 34 4.57 -1.95 14.03
C LYS A 34 3.18 -2.43 13.63
N TYR A 35 3.12 -3.54 12.89
CA TYR A 35 1.88 -4.19 12.48
C TYR A 35 1.50 -5.40 13.34
N PHE A 36 2.35 -5.77 14.30
CA PHE A 36 2.08 -6.86 15.25
C PHE A 36 2.33 -6.39 16.67
N GLN A 37 1.48 -6.87 17.57
CA GLN A 37 1.62 -6.67 19.01
C GLN A 37 1.59 -8.03 19.71
N LEU A 38 2.56 -8.23 20.60
CA LEU A 38 2.61 -9.39 21.49
C LEU A 38 2.17 -8.93 22.87
N ASP A 39 1.16 -9.58 23.44
CA ASP A 39 0.75 -9.32 24.81
C ASP A 39 1.51 -10.19 25.83
N LYS A 40 1.23 -9.98 27.13
CA LYS A 40 1.88 -10.73 28.22
C LYS A 40 1.57 -12.23 28.21
N ASN A 41 0.51 -12.65 27.51
CA ASN A 41 0.08 -14.04 27.38
C ASN A 41 0.60 -14.67 26.08
N PHE A 42 1.56 -14.03 25.41
CA PHE A 42 2.09 -14.45 24.10
C PHE A 42 1.03 -14.50 22.98
N LYS A 43 -0.10 -13.80 23.13
CA LYS A 43 -1.06 -13.65 22.03
C LYS A 43 -0.56 -12.58 21.08
N ILE A 44 -0.48 -12.94 19.79
CA ILE A 44 -0.14 -12.02 18.70
C ILE A 44 -1.42 -11.42 18.15
N THR A 45 -1.50 -10.10 18.08
CA THR A 45 -2.55 -9.38 17.36
C THR A 45 -1.95 -8.63 16.17
N ALA A 46 -2.52 -8.87 14.99
CA ALA A 46 -2.19 -8.12 13.79
C ALA A 46 -2.97 -6.80 13.78
N LYS A 47 -2.31 -5.72 13.36
CA LYS A 47 -2.91 -4.41 13.15
C LYS A 47 -3.10 -4.19 11.67
N GLU A 48 -4.29 -3.74 11.29
CA GLU A 48 -4.54 -3.28 9.92
C GLU A 48 -3.55 -2.16 9.53
N PRO A 49 -3.07 -2.09 8.27
CA PRO A 49 -2.27 -0.96 7.83
C PRO A 49 -3.00 0.38 7.95
N SER A 50 -2.21 1.45 7.94
CA SER A 50 -2.74 2.78 7.67
C SER A 50 -3.14 2.86 6.20
N PHE A 51 -4.34 3.34 5.91
CA PHE A 51 -4.88 3.61 4.58
C PHE A 51 -5.01 5.12 4.31
N ILE A 52 -4.28 5.97 5.05
CA ILE A 52 -4.38 7.44 4.94
C ILE A 52 -4.11 7.93 3.51
N LEU A 53 -3.12 7.37 2.83
CA LEU A 53 -2.79 7.75 1.45
C LEU A 53 -3.91 7.35 0.50
N GLU A 54 -4.42 6.13 0.62
CA GLU A 54 -5.49 5.59 -0.22
C GLU A 54 -6.80 6.36 -0.03
N LEU A 55 -7.14 6.70 1.22
CA LEU A 55 -8.31 7.51 1.56
C LEU A 55 -8.15 8.96 1.08
N GLY A 56 -6.96 9.54 1.21
CA GLY A 56 -6.64 10.85 0.64
C GLY A 56 -6.78 10.86 -0.87
N TYR A 57 -6.29 9.82 -1.55
CA TYR A 57 -6.45 9.66 -2.99
C TYR A 57 -7.92 9.65 -3.42
N ILE A 58 -8.76 8.88 -2.74
CA ILE A 58 -10.21 8.84 -3.03
C ILE A 58 -10.84 10.22 -2.85
N TYR A 59 -10.54 10.89 -1.72
CA TYR A 59 -11.08 12.22 -1.42
C TYR A 59 -10.79 13.24 -2.55
N PHE A 60 -9.60 13.22 -3.12
CA PHE A 60 -9.18 14.14 -4.19
C PHE A 60 -9.45 13.63 -5.62
N SER A 61 -9.88 12.38 -5.79
CA SER A 61 -10.20 11.83 -7.11
C SER A 61 -11.67 11.99 -7.45
N GLU A 62 -12.55 11.82 -6.47
CA GLU A 62 -14.00 11.75 -6.72
C GLU A 62 -14.73 13.07 -6.44
N ASN A 63 -14.01 14.12 -6.02
CA ASN A 63 -14.56 15.42 -5.58
C ASN A 63 -15.64 15.32 -4.48
N GLU A 64 -15.84 14.14 -3.90
CA GLU A 64 -16.73 13.93 -2.77
C GLU A 64 -16.02 14.38 -1.50
N LYS A 65 -16.40 15.56 -1.00
CA LYS A 65 -16.03 16.04 0.34
C LYS A 65 -16.71 15.20 1.41
N ASN A 66 -16.37 13.92 1.47
CA ASN A 66 -16.98 12.91 2.31
C ASN A 66 -16.47 13.09 3.76
N GLU A 67 -17.34 13.58 4.64
CA GLU A 67 -17.01 13.78 6.06
C GLU A 67 -16.55 12.48 6.74
N ASN A 68 -17.05 11.31 6.30
CA ASN A 68 -16.60 10.03 6.84
C ASN A 68 -15.11 9.77 6.54
N ILE A 69 -14.63 10.14 5.34
CA ILE A 69 -13.21 9.99 4.99
C ILE A 69 -12.34 10.85 5.91
N LYS A 70 -12.77 12.09 6.18
CA LYS A 70 -12.08 13.00 7.09
C LYS A 70 -11.95 12.40 8.49
N GLN A 71 -13.06 11.90 9.04
CA GLN A 71 -13.08 11.29 10.36
C GLN A 71 -12.14 10.08 10.42
N ILE A 72 -12.23 9.16 9.46
CA ILE A 72 -11.40 7.95 9.44
C ILE A 72 -9.91 8.30 9.34
N ILE A 73 -9.54 9.27 8.49
CA ILE A 73 -8.14 9.70 8.37
C ILE A 73 -7.63 10.30 9.69
N ASN A 74 -8.44 11.15 10.35
CA ASN A 74 -8.07 11.73 11.64
C ASN A 74 -7.81 10.64 12.70
N GLU A 75 -8.69 9.63 12.77
CA GLU A 75 -8.52 8.49 13.66
C GLU A 75 -7.25 7.69 13.33
N GLN A 76 -6.97 7.44 12.04
CA GLN A 76 -5.75 6.72 11.64
C GLN A 76 -4.47 7.49 11.95
N PHE A 77 -4.46 8.83 11.86
CA PHE A 77 -3.31 9.64 12.24
C PHE A 77 -2.93 9.52 13.72
N LEU A 78 -3.85 9.09 14.59
CA LEU A 78 -3.54 8.80 15.99
C LEU A 78 -2.66 7.54 16.12
N GLU A 79 -2.74 6.63 15.16
CA GLU A 79 -1.99 5.37 15.14
C GLU A 79 -0.71 5.41 14.31
N THR A 80 -0.53 6.45 13.49
CA THR A 80 0.71 6.65 12.73
C THR A 80 1.74 7.45 13.51
N PHE A 81 2.95 7.49 12.96
CA PHE A 81 4.04 8.29 13.51
C PHE A 81 4.76 9.04 12.40
N LYS A 82 5.28 10.21 12.75
CA LYS A 82 6.16 10.98 11.87
C LYS A 82 7.58 10.41 11.91
N GLU A 83 8.02 9.81 10.81
CA GLU A 83 9.40 9.37 10.66
C GLU A 83 10.34 10.58 10.44
N LYS A 84 11.60 10.45 10.86
CA LYS A 84 12.63 11.46 10.56
C LYS A 84 12.84 11.54 9.06
N ASP A 85 12.86 12.75 8.52
CA ASP A 85 13.05 12.95 7.09
C ASP A 85 14.44 12.45 6.67
N LYS A 86 14.46 11.46 5.79
CA LYS A 86 15.68 10.89 5.21
C LYS A 86 15.55 10.95 3.70
N LYS A 87 16.52 11.62 3.07
CA LYS A 87 16.62 11.68 1.62
C LYS A 87 16.96 10.29 1.08
N ILE A 88 16.20 9.83 0.09
CA ILE A 88 16.52 8.60 -0.65
C ILE A 88 17.62 8.93 -1.66
N GLU A 89 18.78 8.32 -1.48
CA GLU A 89 19.91 8.45 -2.40
C GLU A 89 19.62 7.72 -3.71
N ARG A 90 20.05 8.32 -4.82
CA ARG A 90 19.95 7.70 -6.15
C ARG A 90 20.98 6.58 -6.29
N LEU A 91 20.59 5.50 -6.96
CA LEU A 91 21.45 4.36 -7.27
C LEU A 91 21.67 4.23 -8.79
N SER A 92 21.86 5.36 -9.47
CA SER A 92 21.93 5.44 -10.94
C SER A 92 23.06 4.63 -11.57
N LYS A 93 24.12 4.32 -10.82
CA LYS A 93 25.26 3.51 -11.27
C LYS A 93 25.02 2.00 -11.18
N VAL A 94 23.97 1.55 -10.48
CA VAL A 94 23.65 0.12 -10.36
C VAL A 94 23.05 -0.36 -11.68
N GLU A 95 23.52 -1.47 -12.22
CA GLU A 95 22.95 -2.05 -13.45
C GLU A 95 21.51 -2.52 -13.24
N LEU A 96 20.65 -2.39 -14.26
CA LEU A 96 19.23 -2.71 -14.14
C LEU A 96 18.97 -4.16 -13.65
N PRO A 97 19.67 -5.20 -14.16
CA PRO A 97 19.47 -6.56 -13.66
C PRO A 97 19.81 -6.73 -12.17
N LYS A 98 20.88 -6.08 -11.70
CA LYS A 98 21.26 -6.09 -10.27
C LYS A 98 20.25 -5.33 -9.42
N LEU A 99 19.70 -4.23 -9.93
CA LEU A 99 18.66 -3.46 -9.28
C LEU A 99 17.37 -4.28 -9.09
N ILE A 100 16.94 -4.99 -10.14
CA ILE A 100 15.76 -5.88 -10.13
C ILE A 100 15.94 -7.02 -9.13
N ASP A 101 17.05 -7.75 -9.22
CA ASP A 101 17.31 -8.88 -8.32
C ASP A 101 17.47 -8.42 -6.86
N GLY A 102 18.19 -7.32 -6.63
CA GLY A 102 18.35 -6.72 -5.31
C GLY A 102 17.01 -6.27 -4.73
N PHE A 103 16.16 -5.61 -5.51
CA PHE A 103 14.85 -5.16 -5.03
C PHE A 103 13.96 -6.35 -4.64
N ARG A 104 13.89 -7.36 -5.52
CA ARG A 104 13.16 -8.59 -5.23
C ARG A 104 13.63 -9.24 -3.92
N ARG A 105 14.94 -9.44 -3.75
CA ARG A 105 15.50 -10.11 -2.56
C ARG A 105 15.33 -9.29 -1.29
N SER A 106 15.52 -7.98 -1.34
CA SER A 106 15.40 -7.11 -0.18
C SER A 106 13.97 -7.06 0.38
N ILE A 107 12.93 -7.17 -0.47
CA ILE A 107 11.55 -7.37 0.00
C ILE A 107 11.42 -8.70 0.74
N PHE A 108 11.88 -9.80 0.14
CA PHE A 108 11.79 -11.14 0.74
C PHE A 108 12.50 -11.22 2.10
N ASN A 109 13.71 -10.65 2.16
CA ASN A 109 14.55 -10.62 3.36
C ASN A 109 14.12 -9.57 4.40
N LYS A 110 13.07 -8.78 4.12
CA LYS A 110 12.59 -7.70 5.00
C LYS A 110 13.61 -6.59 5.28
N GLU A 111 14.47 -6.29 4.31
CA GLU A 111 15.51 -5.26 4.40
C GLU A 111 14.95 -3.86 4.06
N SER A 112 14.03 -3.35 4.88
CA SER A 112 13.23 -2.14 4.59
C SER A 112 14.01 -0.95 4.01
N ILE A 113 15.10 -0.54 4.65
CA ILE A 113 15.93 0.61 4.19
C ILE A 113 16.50 0.35 2.80
N TYR A 114 16.99 -0.85 2.55
CA TYR A 114 17.61 -1.21 1.28
C TYR A 114 16.57 -1.39 0.18
N ALA A 115 15.45 -2.05 0.51
CA ALA A 115 14.30 -2.21 -0.36
C ALA A 115 13.74 -0.86 -0.81
N VAL A 116 13.62 0.13 0.08
CA VAL A 116 13.15 1.49 -0.27
C VAL A 116 14.10 2.16 -1.26
N LYS A 117 15.42 2.10 -1.04
CA LYS A 117 16.40 2.68 -1.97
C LYS A 117 16.34 2.03 -3.35
N LEU A 118 16.31 0.70 -3.40
CA LEU A 118 16.27 -0.06 -4.65
C LEU A 118 14.95 0.11 -5.38
N GLY A 119 13.82 0.02 -4.67
CA GLY A 119 12.48 0.19 -5.24
C GLY A 119 12.27 1.60 -5.79
N ASN A 120 12.80 2.63 -5.11
CA ASN A 120 12.75 4.00 -5.60
C ASN A 120 13.49 4.18 -6.93
N GLU A 121 14.73 3.68 -7.03
CA GLU A 121 15.48 3.73 -8.28
C GLU A 121 14.83 2.85 -9.36
N LEU A 122 14.26 1.70 -9.00
CA LEU A 122 13.61 0.81 -9.97
C LEU A 122 12.35 1.45 -10.54
N LEU A 123 11.46 2.02 -9.71
CA LEU A 123 10.27 2.71 -10.22
C LEU A 123 10.66 3.82 -11.21
N TYR A 124 11.72 4.56 -10.91
CA TYR A 124 12.22 5.62 -11.79
C TYR A 124 12.69 5.10 -13.15
N ARG A 125 13.34 3.93 -13.19
CA ARG A 125 13.96 3.39 -14.41
C ARG A 125 13.04 2.48 -15.19
N ASP A 126 12.19 1.74 -14.49
CA ASP A 126 11.29 0.73 -15.01
C ASP A 126 10.10 0.54 -14.06
N LYS A 127 9.14 1.46 -14.19
CA LYS A 127 7.88 1.44 -13.43
C LYS A 127 7.13 0.12 -13.59
N ASN A 128 7.17 -0.47 -14.79
CA ASN A 128 6.48 -1.73 -15.06
C ASN A 128 7.10 -2.87 -14.26
N LYS A 129 8.43 -2.98 -14.26
CA LYS A 129 9.13 -4.02 -13.50
C LYS A 129 8.97 -3.85 -11.98
N PHE A 130 8.91 -2.61 -11.50
CA PHE A 130 8.61 -2.34 -10.09
C PHE A 130 7.25 -2.93 -9.68
N PHE A 131 6.18 -2.62 -10.43
CA PHE A 131 4.84 -3.13 -10.12
C PHE A 131 4.70 -4.63 -10.39
N GLU A 132 5.34 -5.16 -11.42
CA GLU A 132 5.42 -6.61 -11.65
C GLU A 132 5.93 -7.34 -10.40
N ILE A 133 7.01 -6.87 -9.77
CA ILE A 133 7.55 -7.48 -8.55
C ILE A 133 6.57 -7.38 -7.38
N LEU A 134 5.95 -6.21 -7.17
CA LEU A 134 5.00 -6.02 -6.08
C LEU A 134 3.74 -6.87 -6.25
N TYR A 135 3.17 -6.92 -7.45
CA TYR A 135 2.01 -7.76 -7.73
C TYR A 135 2.32 -9.25 -7.59
N ASN A 136 3.50 -9.71 -8.05
CA ASN A 136 3.93 -11.08 -7.80
C ASN A 136 3.93 -11.41 -6.30
N TYR A 137 4.51 -10.56 -5.46
CA TYR A 137 4.49 -10.76 -4.00
C TYR A 137 3.08 -10.68 -3.41
N SER A 138 2.25 -9.75 -3.87
CA SER A 138 0.87 -9.56 -3.39
C SER A 138 -0.02 -10.75 -3.69
N LEU A 139 0.12 -11.34 -4.87
CA LEU A 139 -0.74 -12.44 -5.33
C LEU A 139 -0.41 -13.79 -4.67
N ILE A 140 0.82 -13.96 -4.17
CA ILE A 140 1.24 -15.18 -3.46
C ILE A 140 1.24 -15.02 -1.93
N SER A 141 0.89 -13.85 -1.41
CA SER A 141 0.91 -13.55 0.03
C SER A 141 -0.41 -13.91 0.70
N THR A 142 -0.35 -14.39 1.95
CA THR A 142 -1.56 -14.55 2.78
C THR A 142 -2.06 -13.22 3.36
N ASP A 143 -1.18 -12.22 3.46
CA ASP A 143 -1.57 -10.84 3.83
C ASP A 143 -2.25 -10.14 2.65
N THR A 144 -3.58 -10.12 2.70
CA THR A 144 -4.46 -9.54 1.68
C THR A 144 -4.21 -8.06 1.42
N ASN A 145 -3.74 -7.32 2.43
CA ASN A 145 -3.56 -5.88 2.28
C ASN A 145 -2.39 -5.55 1.36
N LYS A 146 -1.47 -6.49 1.08
CA LYS A 146 -0.41 -6.25 0.08
C LYS A 146 -1.00 -5.99 -1.29
N LEU A 147 -1.99 -6.78 -1.72
CA LEU A 147 -2.69 -6.55 -2.99
C LEU A 147 -3.43 -5.21 -2.98
N VAL A 148 -4.15 -4.91 -1.90
CA VAL A 148 -4.87 -3.63 -1.73
C VAL A 148 -3.89 -2.45 -1.85
N LYS A 149 -2.78 -2.50 -1.10
CA LYS A 149 -1.72 -1.49 -1.11
C LYS A 149 -1.10 -1.33 -2.50
N THR A 150 -0.75 -2.41 -3.19
CA THR A 150 -0.19 -2.35 -4.55
C THR A 150 -1.15 -1.71 -5.53
N PHE A 151 -2.41 -2.15 -5.51
CA PHE A 151 -3.45 -1.65 -6.41
C PHE A 151 -3.64 -0.13 -6.26
N PHE A 152 -3.77 0.37 -5.04
CA PHE A 152 -3.90 1.80 -4.83
C PHE A 152 -2.60 2.57 -5.05
N ALA A 153 -1.42 2.00 -4.75
CA ALA A 153 -0.15 2.68 -5.02
C ALA A 153 0.04 3.00 -6.51
N GLU A 154 -0.37 2.09 -7.39
CA GLU A 154 -0.37 2.32 -8.83
C GLU A 154 -1.29 3.50 -9.21
N LYS A 155 -2.56 3.45 -8.79
CA LYS A 155 -3.53 4.54 -9.03
C LYS A 155 -3.07 5.90 -8.47
N MET A 156 -2.46 5.90 -7.29
CA MET A 156 -1.94 7.10 -6.64
C MET A 156 -0.78 7.72 -7.42
N ILE A 157 0.12 6.90 -7.96
CA ILE A 157 1.23 7.37 -8.80
C ILE A 157 0.68 7.94 -10.11
N GLU A 158 -0.26 7.26 -10.76
CA GLU A 158 -0.92 7.77 -11.98
C GLU A 158 -1.62 9.12 -11.75
N LYS A 159 -2.28 9.29 -10.59
CA LYS A 159 -2.90 10.56 -10.19
C LYS A 159 -1.89 11.68 -10.00
N ILE A 160 -0.75 11.42 -9.36
CA ILE A 160 0.31 12.42 -9.20
C ILE A 160 0.89 12.84 -10.55
N GLU A 161 1.15 11.87 -11.44
CA GLU A 161 1.62 12.11 -12.81
C GLU A 161 0.61 12.96 -13.60
N ALA A 162 -0.69 12.75 -13.40
CA ALA A 162 -1.74 13.56 -14.03
C ALA A 162 -1.83 14.98 -13.43
N GLU A 163 -1.69 15.14 -12.11
CA GLU A 163 -1.82 16.44 -11.41
C GLU A 163 -0.64 17.39 -11.67
N ASN A 164 0.57 16.87 -11.84
CA ASN A 164 1.80 17.68 -11.90
C ASN A 164 2.53 17.52 -13.24
N GLY A 165 1.96 16.76 -14.19
CA GLY A 165 2.69 16.27 -15.35
C GLY A 165 3.71 15.17 -15.01
N SER A 166 4.40 14.68 -16.05
CA SER A 166 5.33 13.55 -15.94
C SER A 166 6.77 13.95 -15.61
N LYS A 167 7.03 15.23 -15.29
CA LYS A 167 8.38 15.69 -14.97
C LYS A 167 8.80 15.20 -13.59
N PHE A 168 9.79 14.31 -13.59
CA PHE A 168 10.30 13.66 -12.38
C PHE A 168 10.66 14.63 -11.24
N SER A 169 11.30 15.77 -11.53
CA SER A 169 11.68 16.75 -10.51
C SER A 169 10.51 17.33 -9.73
N GLU A 170 9.33 17.37 -10.35
CA GLU A 170 8.13 17.96 -9.77
C GLU A 170 7.33 16.94 -8.95
N ILE A 171 7.39 15.65 -9.30
CA ILE A 171 6.61 14.58 -8.65
C ILE A 171 7.39 13.75 -7.64
N ARG A 172 8.73 13.80 -7.67
CA ARG A 172 9.62 12.91 -6.88
C ARG A 172 9.23 12.84 -5.41
N ASP A 173 9.16 13.98 -4.72
CA ASP A 173 8.94 13.98 -3.28
C ASP A 173 7.59 13.37 -2.89
N LYS A 174 6.58 13.42 -3.77
CA LYS A 174 5.26 12.81 -3.53
C LYS A 174 5.29 11.31 -3.77
N ILE A 175 5.93 10.88 -4.86
CA ILE A 175 6.10 9.47 -5.20
C ILE A 175 6.97 8.76 -4.15
N ASP A 176 8.03 9.40 -3.66
CA ASP A 176 8.92 8.86 -2.62
C ASP A 176 8.12 8.48 -1.35
N GLU A 177 7.10 9.24 -0.98
CA GLU A 177 6.23 8.93 0.17
C GLU A 177 5.33 7.71 -0.07
N ILE A 178 4.78 7.55 -1.27
CA ILE A 178 4.00 6.35 -1.63
C ILE A 178 4.90 5.11 -1.61
N ILE A 179 6.09 5.20 -2.21
CA ILE A 179 7.06 4.11 -2.28
C ILE A 179 7.50 3.69 -0.88
N LYS A 180 7.86 4.64 -0.01
CA LYS A 180 8.19 4.35 1.38
C LYS A 180 7.03 3.62 2.06
N ASN A 181 5.80 4.09 1.90
CA ASN A 181 4.64 3.51 2.56
C ASN A 181 4.42 2.05 2.14
N ILE A 182 4.40 1.76 0.83
CA ILE A 182 4.15 0.41 0.33
C ILE A 182 5.31 -0.53 0.65
N ILE A 183 6.57 -0.13 0.42
CA ILE A 183 7.72 -1.02 0.67
C ILE A 183 7.91 -1.28 2.17
N ASN A 184 7.73 -0.26 3.02
CA ASN A 184 7.78 -0.47 4.46
C ASN A 184 6.68 -1.42 4.93
N TYR A 185 5.48 -1.33 4.35
CA TYR A 185 4.42 -2.29 4.64
C TYR A 185 4.86 -3.71 4.29
N PHE A 186 5.33 -3.94 3.05
CA PHE A 186 5.77 -5.25 2.57
C PHE A 186 6.89 -5.86 3.43
N THR A 187 7.81 -5.03 3.91
CA THR A 187 8.96 -5.49 4.71
C THR A 187 8.65 -5.63 6.20
N LYS A 188 7.57 -5.00 6.72
CA LYS A 188 7.20 -5.05 8.14
C LYS A 188 5.97 -5.90 8.44
N SER A 189 5.15 -6.21 7.44
CA SER A 189 3.95 -7.05 7.58
C SER A 189 4.29 -8.55 7.53
N ASP A 190 3.24 -9.39 7.50
CA ASP A 190 3.40 -10.84 7.48
C ASP A 190 4.16 -11.30 6.23
N SER A 191 4.98 -12.34 6.36
CA SER A 191 5.68 -13.00 5.26
C SER A 191 5.14 -14.39 4.94
N ALA A 192 4.02 -14.78 5.53
CA ALA A 192 3.35 -16.00 5.11
C ALA A 192 2.90 -15.92 3.64
N PHE A 193 3.11 -17.03 2.94
CA PHE A 193 2.80 -17.20 1.52
C PHE A 193 1.81 -18.35 1.33
N LEU A 194 0.99 -18.23 0.30
CA LEU A 194 0.03 -19.24 -0.10
C LEU A 194 0.76 -20.46 -0.66
N ASN A 195 0.34 -21.64 -0.21
CA ASN A 195 0.81 -22.89 -0.78
C ASN A 195 -0.20 -23.39 -1.83
N PHE A 196 0.06 -23.08 -3.10
CA PHE A 196 -0.79 -23.45 -4.24
C PHE A 196 -0.81 -24.96 -4.56
N GLU A 197 -0.06 -25.77 -3.82
CA GLU A 197 -0.08 -27.23 -3.88
C GLU A 197 -0.91 -27.84 -2.73
N ASN A 198 -1.26 -27.04 -1.72
CA ASN A 198 -2.05 -27.48 -0.57
C ASN A 198 -3.47 -26.88 -0.63
N VAL A 199 -4.44 -27.72 -0.97
CA VAL A 199 -5.86 -27.33 -1.09
C VAL A 199 -6.44 -26.81 0.23
N GLU A 200 -6.10 -27.43 1.36
CA GLU A 200 -6.59 -26.99 2.68
C GLU A 200 -6.07 -25.59 3.04
N ASN A 201 -4.81 -25.29 2.69
CA ASN A 201 -4.24 -23.96 2.88
C ASN A 201 -5.00 -22.89 2.07
N LEU A 202 -5.35 -23.21 0.82
CA LEU A 202 -6.12 -22.30 -0.03
C LEU A 202 -7.56 -22.12 0.47
N ILE A 203 -8.23 -23.20 0.87
CA ILE A 203 -9.58 -23.13 1.47
C ILE A 203 -9.54 -22.26 2.73
N PHE A 204 -8.58 -22.51 3.62
CA PHE A 204 -8.42 -21.73 4.84
C PHE A 204 -8.22 -20.24 4.54
N PHE A 205 -7.36 -19.89 3.57
CA PHE A 205 -7.16 -18.51 3.14
C PHE A 205 -8.46 -17.87 2.64
N VAL A 206 -9.18 -18.54 1.75
CA VAL A 206 -10.44 -18.05 1.15
C VAL A 206 -11.51 -17.80 2.22
N GLU A 207 -11.63 -18.71 3.19
CA GLU A 207 -12.68 -18.67 4.22
C GLU A 207 -12.34 -17.74 5.40
N ASN A 208 -11.06 -17.58 5.75
CA ASN A 208 -10.66 -16.95 7.02
C ASN A 208 -9.79 -15.69 6.87
N GLN A 209 -9.14 -15.50 5.72
CA GLN A 209 -8.14 -14.43 5.53
C GLN A 209 -8.52 -13.45 4.42
N ALA A 210 -9.07 -13.95 3.31
CA ALA A 210 -9.53 -13.15 2.18
C ALA A 210 -10.77 -12.33 2.57
N ASP A 211 -10.56 -11.04 2.85
CA ASP A 211 -11.67 -10.11 3.06
C ASP A 211 -12.31 -9.65 1.73
N GLU A 212 -13.51 -9.06 1.82
CA GLU A 212 -14.26 -8.65 0.63
C GLU A 212 -13.58 -7.56 -0.20
N LEU A 213 -12.74 -6.71 0.42
CA LEU A 213 -11.99 -5.70 -0.33
C LEU A 213 -10.95 -6.38 -1.23
N TYR A 214 -10.20 -7.33 -0.68
CA TYR A 214 -9.26 -8.14 -1.46
C TYR A 214 -9.99 -8.89 -2.57
N LYS A 215 -11.09 -9.57 -2.26
CA LYS A 215 -11.86 -10.34 -3.25
C LYS A 215 -12.35 -9.45 -4.39
N LYS A 216 -12.88 -8.26 -4.09
CA LYS A 216 -13.33 -7.31 -5.12
C LYS A 216 -12.18 -6.90 -6.05
N ILE A 217 -11.05 -6.45 -5.50
CA ILE A 217 -9.87 -6.09 -6.31
C ILE A 217 -9.43 -7.27 -7.16
N TYR A 218 -9.31 -8.46 -6.54
CA TYR A 218 -8.83 -9.66 -7.20
C TYR A 218 -9.76 -10.05 -8.37
N VAL A 219 -11.05 -10.23 -8.12
CA VAL A 219 -12.01 -10.69 -9.14
C VAL A 219 -12.15 -9.69 -10.29
N GLU A 220 -12.12 -8.39 -10.02
CA GLU A 220 -12.34 -7.37 -11.05
C GLU A 220 -11.07 -6.99 -11.84
N ASN A 221 -9.88 -7.28 -11.30
CA ASN A 221 -8.62 -6.79 -11.85
C ASN A 221 -7.55 -7.86 -12.08
N TYR A 222 -7.71 -9.10 -11.60
CA TYR A 222 -6.68 -10.14 -11.70
C TYR A 222 -6.20 -10.35 -13.14
N ASP A 223 -7.11 -10.57 -14.10
CA ASP A 223 -6.72 -10.85 -15.49
C ASP A 223 -5.99 -9.64 -16.11
N LYS A 224 -6.44 -8.42 -15.81
CA LYS A 224 -5.80 -7.17 -16.26
C LYS A 224 -4.39 -7.02 -15.69
N ILE A 225 -4.21 -7.33 -14.40
CA ILE A 225 -2.92 -7.26 -13.72
C ILE A 225 -1.96 -8.31 -14.30
N VAL A 226 -2.43 -9.54 -14.47
CA VAL A 226 -1.65 -10.66 -15.03
C VAL A 226 -1.20 -10.35 -16.45
N GLU A 227 -2.09 -9.81 -17.28
CA GLU A 227 -1.78 -9.42 -18.65
C GLU A 227 -0.80 -8.22 -18.69
N LYS A 228 -1.12 -7.13 -17.99
CA LYS A 228 -0.31 -5.89 -17.98
C LYS A 228 1.14 -6.14 -17.55
N TYR A 229 1.33 -7.03 -16.58
CA TYR A 229 2.65 -7.30 -15.98
C TYR A 229 3.25 -8.66 -16.37
N ASN A 230 2.62 -9.40 -17.29
CA ASN A 230 3.06 -10.72 -17.76
C ASN A 230 3.42 -11.66 -16.59
N ILE A 231 2.49 -11.83 -15.64
CA ILE A 231 2.69 -12.66 -14.45
C ILE A 231 2.42 -14.14 -14.82
N GLN A 232 3.46 -14.98 -14.77
CA GLN A 232 3.39 -16.35 -15.31
C GLN A 232 3.20 -17.45 -14.25
N ASN A 233 3.42 -17.17 -12.96
CA ASN A 233 3.59 -18.21 -11.93
C ASN A 233 2.56 -18.15 -10.78
N VAL A 234 1.36 -17.63 -11.04
CA VAL A 234 0.31 -17.52 -10.03
C VAL A 234 -0.92 -18.27 -10.50
N LYS A 235 -1.33 -19.32 -9.78
CA LYS A 235 -2.62 -19.97 -10.04
C LYS A 235 -3.75 -19.05 -9.61
N LYS A 236 -4.79 -18.92 -10.45
CA LYS A 236 -5.98 -18.13 -10.11
C LYS A 236 -6.77 -18.82 -9.00
N ILE A 237 -7.13 -18.07 -7.96
CA ILE A 237 -8.00 -18.52 -6.88
C ILE A 237 -9.43 -18.13 -7.27
N GLU A 238 -10.37 -19.07 -7.10
CA GLU A 238 -11.78 -18.80 -7.33
C GLU A 238 -12.41 -18.21 -6.06
N PHE A 239 -13.05 -17.06 -6.23
CA PHE A 239 -13.85 -16.43 -5.20
C PHE A 239 -15.30 -16.37 -5.64
N SER A 240 -16.22 -16.68 -4.74
CA SER A 240 -17.63 -16.38 -4.96
C SER A 240 -17.82 -14.86 -4.96
N LYS A 241 -18.65 -14.35 -5.87
CA LYS A 241 -19.08 -12.95 -5.85
C LYS A 241 -20.09 -12.76 -4.73
N ASN A 242 -19.60 -12.53 -3.51
CA ASN A 242 -20.40 -12.01 -2.44
C ASN A 242 -20.09 -10.51 -2.28
N TYR A 243 -21.12 -9.69 -2.10
CA TYR A 243 -20.99 -8.23 -2.01
C TYR A 243 -21.26 -7.71 -0.58
N ASP A 244 -21.25 -8.60 0.41
CA ASP A 244 -21.45 -8.24 1.82
C ASP A 244 -20.15 -7.76 2.49
N PHE A 245 -19.94 -6.45 2.48
CA PHE A 245 -18.78 -5.80 3.10
C PHE A 245 -19.03 -5.28 4.53
N GLU A 246 -20.08 -5.74 5.22
CA GLU A 246 -20.43 -5.24 6.56
C GLU A 246 -19.32 -5.47 7.60
N ASN A 247 -18.55 -6.55 7.46
CA ASN A 247 -17.45 -6.91 8.35
C ASN A 247 -16.14 -6.15 8.08
N LEU A 248 -16.07 -5.33 7.02
CA LEU A 248 -14.88 -4.53 6.72
C LEU A 248 -14.70 -3.38 7.72
N SER A 249 -13.45 -2.98 7.97
CA SER A 249 -13.15 -1.75 8.71
C SER A 249 -13.72 -0.53 7.99
N GLY A 250 -13.97 0.58 8.71
CA GLY A 250 -14.48 1.81 8.10
C GLY A 250 -13.65 2.27 6.90
N SER A 251 -12.33 2.18 7.02
CA SER A 251 -11.37 2.45 5.94
C SER A 251 -11.63 1.57 4.73
N LYS A 252 -11.67 0.25 4.92
CA LYS A 252 -11.86 -0.72 3.83
C LYS A 252 -13.24 -0.61 3.18
N LYS A 253 -14.28 -0.24 3.94
CA LYS A 253 -15.62 0.05 3.40
C LYS A 253 -15.60 1.22 2.42
N ILE A 254 -14.83 2.28 2.72
CA ILE A 254 -14.63 3.37 1.78
C ILE A 254 -13.87 2.85 0.56
N LEU A 255 -12.71 2.23 0.75
CA LEU A 255 -11.89 1.71 -0.38
C LEU A 255 -12.72 0.80 -1.30
N TYR A 256 -13.56 -0.06 -0.74
CA TYR A 256 -14.42 -0.99 -1.46
C TYR A 256 -15.35 -0.29 -2.46
N LYS A 257 -15.91 0.86 -2.07
CA LYS A 257 -16.86 1.63 -2.87
C LYS A 257 -16.23 2.28 -4.10
N TYR A 258 -14.91 2.51 -4.09
CA TYR A 258 -14.18 3.22 -5.15
C TYR A 258 -13.13 2.35 -5.87
N ILE A 259 -13.28 1.02 -5.78
CA ILE A 259 -12.70 0.08 -6.76
C ILE A 259 -13.61 0.07 -7.97
#